data_AF-A0A2S9F0Y6-F1
#
_entry.id   AF-A0A2S9F0Y6-F1
#
_cell.length_a   1.000
_cell.length_b   1.000
_cell.length_c   1.000
_cell.angle_alpha   90.00
_cell.angle_beta   90.00
_cell.angle_gamma   90.00
#
_symmetry.space_group_name_H-M   'P 1'
#
loop_
_entity.id
_entity.type
_entity.pdbx_description
1 polymer ?
#
loop_
_entity_poly.entity_id
_entity_poly.type
_entity_poly.pdbx_seq_one_letter_code
_entity_poly.pdbx_strand_id
1 'polypeptide(L)' 'HAVGADHRPWMRDEIGDLGVTVLRAVKAALDPAGILNPGKLIP' A
#
# COMPACT_ATOMS: atom_id res chain seq x y z
N HIS A 1 -0.10 -14.67 2.26
CA HIS A 1 1.06 -15.12 1.45
C HIS A 1 1.77 -13.92 0.82
N ALA A 2 1.10 -13.09 0.01
CA ALA A 2 1.61 -11.77 -0.38
C ALA A 2 1.53 -10.76 0.79
N VAL A 3 1.55 -9.45 0.53
CA VAL A 3 1.74 -8.41 1.57
C VAL A 3 0.69 -8.41 2.69
N GLY A 4 -0.59 -8.22 2.35
CA GLY A 4 -1.66 -8.18 3.35
C GLY A 4 -1.44 -7.12 4.44
N ALA A 5 -1.85 -7.44 5.68
CA ALA A 5 -1.48 -6.66 6.87
C ALA A 5 -0.17 -7.16 7.47
N ASP A 6 -0.01 -8.48 7.55
CA ASP A 6 1.12 -9.14 8.21
C ASP A 6 2.47 -8.70 7.65
N HIS A 7 2.61 -8.63 6.32
CA HIS A 7 3.89 -8.25 5.71
C HIS A 7 4.00 -6.76 5.31
N ARG A 8 2.96 -5.95 5.57
CA ARG A 8 2.99 -4.51 5.31
C ARG A 8 4.19 -3.79 5.95
N PRO A 9 4.64 -4.12 7.18
CA PRO A 9 5.76 -3.41 7.82
C PRO A 9 7.06 -3.40 7.00
N TRP A 10 7.32 -4.44 6.20
CA TRP A 10 8.54 -4.57 5.40
C TRP A 10 8.42 -3.96 3.99
N MET A 11 7.21 -3.59 3.58
CA MET A 11 6.93 -3.23 2.19
C MET A 11 7.73 -2.00 1.72
N ARG A 12 7.92 -0.98 2.59
CA ARG A 12 8.73 0.20 2.24
C ARG A 12 10.17 -0.17 1.92
N ASP A 13 10.75 -1.10 2.68
CA ASP A 13 12.13 -1.53 2.48
C ASP A 13 12.30 -2.36 1.19
N GLU A 14 11.25 -3.08 0.78
CA GLU A 14 11.26 -3.90 -0.44
C GLU A 14 11.17 -3.06 -1.73
N ILE A 15 10.35 -2.00 -1.76
CA ILE A 15 10.05 -1.26 -2.99
C ILE A 15 10.58 0.19 -3.00
N GLY A 16 11.09 0.66 -1.86
CA GLY A 16 11.58 2.02 -1.66
C GLY A 16 10.50 3.09 -1.67
N ASP A 17 10.89 4.32 -1.33
CA ASP A 17 9.96 5.46 -1.16
C ASP A 17 9.21 5.83 -2.45
N LEU A 18 9.86 5.69 -3.60
CA LEU A 18 9.22 5.94 -4.90
C LEU A 18 8.10 4.93 -5.16
N GLY A 19 8.34 3.64 -4.93
CA GLY A 19 7.32 2.61 -5.10
C GLY A 19 6.13 2.83 -4.18
N VAL A 20 6.38 3.21 -2.92
CA VAL A 20 5.34 3.57 -1.95
C VAL A 20 4.51 4.76 -2.44
N THR A 21 5.17 5.78 -2.98
CA THR A 21 4.51 6.98 -3.51
C THR A 21 3.58 6.65 -4.67
N VAL A 22 4.07 5.85 -5.62
CA VAL A 22 3.27 5.38 -6.77
C VAL A 22 2.05 4.59 -6.30
N LEU A 23 2.21 3.65 -5.38
CA LEU A 23 1.10 2.84 -4.88
C LEU A 23 0.07 3.65 -4.10
N ARG A 24 0.49 4.65 -3.31
CA ARG A 24 -0.45 5.61 -2.69
C ARG A 24 -1.24 6.38 -3.73
N ALA A 25 -0.57 6.91 -4.76
CA ALA A 25 -1.22 7.70 -5.80
C ALA A 25 -2.26 6.88 -6.56
N VAL A 26 -1.92 5.65 -6.96
CA VAL A 26 -2.84 4.72 -7.61
C VAL A 26 -4.02 4.38 -6.69
N LYS A 27 -3.77 4.09 -5.40
CA LYS A 27 -4.82 3.80 -4.42
C LYS A 27 -5.78 4.98 -4.25
N ALA A 28 -5.26 6.20 -4.15
CA ALA A 28 -6.08 7.41 -3.99
C ALA A 28 -6.94 7.68 -5.24
N ALA A 29 -6.42 7.41 -6.44
CA ALA A 29 -7.17 7.56 -7.68
C ALA A 29 -8.31 6.54 -7.82
N LEU A 30 -8.07 5.30 -7.40
CA LEU A 30 -9.02 4.19 -7.58
C LEU A 30 -9.99 3.98 -6.42
N ASP A 31 -9.61 4.35 -5.20
CA ASP A 31 -10.44 4.22 -3.99
C ASP A 31 -10.32 5.47 -3.11
N PRO A 32 -10.88 6.61 -3.56
CA PRO A 32 -10.80 7.88 -2.83
C PRO A 32 -11.53 7.83 -1.48
N ALA A 33 -12.51 6.94 -1.32
CA ALA A 33 -13.23 6.74 -0.06
C ALA A 33 -12.49 5.80 0.92
N GLY A 34 -11.45 5.10 0.46
CA GLY A 34 -10.63 4.22 1.29
C GLY A 34 -11.35 2.97 1.80
N ILE A 35 -12.45 2.55 1.16
CA ILE A 35 -13.28 1.45 1.67
C ILE A 35 -12.73 0.06 1.30
N LEU A 36 -11.91 -0.02 0.25
CA LEU A 36 -11.40 -1.30 -0.23
C LEU A 36 -10.14 -1.70 0.55
N ASN A 37 -10.30 -2.61 1.51
CA ASN A 37 -9.21 -3.19 2.31
C ASN A 37 -8.38 -2.15 3.09
N PRO A 38 -9.01 -1.40 4.01
CA PRO A 38 -8.29 -0.45 4.85
C PRO A 38 -7.17 -1.13 5.65
N GLY A 39 -6.04 -0.43 5.79
CA GLY A 39 -4.90 -0.90 6.59
C GLY A 39 -3.97 -1.92 5.92
N LYS A 40 -4.28 -2.43 4.72
CA LYS A 40 -3.44 -3.41 4.02
C LYS A 40 -2.56 -2.78 2.95
N LEU A 41 -1.49 -3.47 2.56
CA LEU A 41 -0.58 -3.19 1.44
C LEU A 41 0.19 -1.85 1.49
N ILE A 42 -0.49 -0.71 1.62
CA ILE A 42 0.09 0.63 1.53
C ILE A 42 0.73 1.00 2.87
N PRO A 43 2.07 1.03 3.05
CA PRO A 43 2.73 1.23 4.35
C PRO A 43 2.45 2.59 5.00
#